data_AF-A0A2N9NAK7-F1
#
_entry.id   AF-A0A2N9NAK7-F1
#
_cell.length_a   1.000
_cell.length_b   1.000
_cell.length_c   1.000
_cell.angle_alpha   90.00
_cell.angle_beta   90.00
_cell.angle_gamma   90.00
#
_symmetry.space_group_name_H-M   'P 1'
#
loop_
_entity.id
_entity.type
_entity.pdbx_description
1 polymer ?
#
loop_
_entity_poly.entity_id
_entity_poly.type
_entity_poly.pdbx_seq_one_letter_code
_entity_poly.pdbx_strand_id
1 'polypeptide(L)' 'MKLAALGMRNRHIGWRVGIAEHTVKRWFVTIFDKTGTWSRLELVMKWVGEQGRR' A
#
# COMPACT_ATOMS: atom_id res chain seq x y z
N MET A 1 4.79 -0.40 -1.72
CA MET A 1 4.36 0.30 -0.48
C MET A 1 4.86 1.72 -0.32
N LYS A 2 5.96 2.17 -0.96
CA LYS A 2 6.50 3.54 -0.85
C LYS A 2 5.45 4.67 -0.96
N LEU A 3 4.62 4.68 -2.01
CA LEU A 3 3.57 5.71 -2.17
C LEU A 3 2.53 5.67 -1.04
N ALA A 4 2.25 4.48 -0.52
CA ALA A 4 1.31 4.29 0.56
C ALA A 4 1.85 4.86 1.89
N ALA A 5 3.13 4.60 2.16
CA ALA A 5 3.87 5.11 3.31
C ALA A 5 4.02 6.63 3.30
N LEU A 6 4.06 7.25 2.11
CA LEU A 6 4.02 8.71 1.93
C LEU A 6 2.61 9.32 2.12
N GLY A 7 1.63 8.55 2.60
CA GLY A 7 0.26 9.05 2.84
C GLY A 7 -0.59 9.26 1.59
N MET A 8 -0.16 8.81 0.41
CA MET A 8 -0.94 9.06 -0.82
C MET A 8 -2.27 8.29 -0.84
N ARG A 9 -3.37 9.01 -1.09
CA ARG A 9 -4.68 8.40 -1.34
C ARG A 9 -4.66 7.50 -2.57
N ASN A 10 -5.51 6.48 -2.60
CA ASN A 10 -5.57 5.51 -3.70
C ASN A 10 -5.79 6.16 -5.07
N ARG A 11 -6.58 7.24 -5.14
CA ARG A 11 -6.75 8.02 -6.38
C ARG A 11 -5.45 8.64 -6.89
N HIS A 12 -4.63 9.19 -5.99
CA HIS A 12 -3.35 9.79 -6.37
C HIS A 12 -2.33 8.72 -6.74
N ILE A 13 -2.37 7.57 -6.05
CA ILE A 13 -1.56 6.40 -6.42
C ILE A 13 -1.94 5.95 -7.83
N GLY A 14 -3.23 5.79 -8.10
CA GLY A 14 -3.75 5.37 -9.40
C GLY A 14 -3.33 6.32 -10.52
N TRP A 15 -3.54 7.63 -10.32
CA TRP A 15 -3.07 8.66 -11.26
C TRP A 15 -1.55 8.59 -11.49
N ARG A 16 -0.76 8.43 -10.43
CA ARG A 16 0.71 8.39 -10.53
C ARG A 16 1.23 7.15 -11.24
N VAL A 17 0.53 6.02 -11.16
CA VAL A 17 0.97 4.75 -11.76
C VAL A 17 0.16 4.36 -13.01
N GLY A 18 -0.73 5.23 -13.49
CA GLY A 18 -1.50 5.03 -14.71
C GLY A 18 -2.62 3.99 -14.62
N ILE A 19 -3.19 3.75 -13.44
CA ILE A 19 -4.28 2.77 -13.25
C ILE A 19 -5.48 3.39 -12.51
N ALA A 20 -6.65 2.77 -12.64
CA ALA A 20 -7.84 3.23 -11.98
C ALA A 20 -7.77 3.05 -10.45
N GLU A 21 -8.43 3.94 -9.70
CA GLU A 21 -8.46 3.89 -8.22
C GLU A 21 -9.00 2.54 -7.71
N HIS A 22 -10.01 1.98 -8.35
CA HIS A 22 -10.60 0.70 -7.95
C HIS A 22 -9.58 -0.46 -8.09
N THR A 23 -8.68 -0.40 -9.07
CA THR A 23 -7.58 -1.35 -9.23
C THR A 23 -6.59 -1.23 -8.08
N VAL A 24 -6.24 0.00 -7.68
CA VAL A 24 -5.40 0.24 -6.50
C VAL A 24 -6.04 -0.34 -5.24
N LYS A 25 -7.35 -0.14 -5.03
CA LYS A 25 -8.08 -0.74 -3.89
C LYS A 25 -7.96 -2.26 -3.89
N ARG A 26 -8.16 -2.91 -5.05
CA ARG A 26 -8.04 -4.36 -5.18
C ARG A 26 -6.63 -4.84 -4.86
N TRP A 27 -5.60 -4.12 -5.31
CA TRP A 27 -4.21 -4.43 -4.94
C TRP A 27 -3.98 -4.34 -3.43
N PHE A 28 -4.53 -3.34 -2.74
CA PHE A 28 -4.42 -3.27 -1.28
C PHE A 28 -5.04 -4.48 -0.60
N VAL A 29 -6.24 -4.92 -1.01
CA VAL A 29 -6.87 -6.14 -0.49
C VAL A 29 -5.97 -7.35 -0.70
N THR A 30 -5.50 -7.58 -1.93
CA THR A 30 -4.60 -8.71 -2.21
C THR A 30 -3.29 -8.63 -1.44
N ILE A 31 -2.75 -7.43 -1.22
CA ILE A 31 -1.53 -7.28 -0.42
C ILE A 31 -1.83 -7.58 1.04
N PHE A 32 -2.93 -7.06 1.60
CA PHE A 32 -3.36 -7.36 2.96
C PHE A 32 -3.44 -8.86 3.24
N ASP A 33 -4.07 -9.60 2.33
CA ASP A 33 -4.16 -11.07 2.42
C ASP A 33 -2.77 -11.72 2.39
N LYS A 34 -1.90 -11.29 1.48
CA LYS A 34 -0.54 -11.85 1.33
C LYS A 34 0.39 -11.51 2.48
N THR A 35 0.23 -10.35 3.11
CA THR A 35 1.10 -9.88 4.19
C THR A 35 0.54 -10.19 5.57
N GLY A 36 -0.69 -10.71 5.65
CA GLY A 36 -1.39 -10.98 6.91
C GLY A 36 -1.71 -9.71 7.70
N THR A 37 -1.93 -8.58 7.01
CA THR A 37 -2.20 -7.27 7.64
C THR A 37 -3.63 -6.85 7.36
N TRP A 38 -4.26 -6.16 8.30
CA TRP A 38 -5.69 -5.85 8.27
C TRP A 38 -6.00 -4.41 7.87
N SER A 39 -4.97 -3.56 7.86
CA SER A 39 -5.14 -2.15 7.55
C SER A 39 -3.94 -1.57 6.81
N ARG A 40 -4.19 -0.42 6.17
CA ARG A 40 -3.14 0.36 5.52
C ARG A 40 -2.04 0.78 6.51
N LEU A 41 -2.40 1.15 7.73
CA LEU A 41 -1.44 1.56 8.75
C LEU A 41 -0.52 0.40 9.11
N GLU A 42 -1.09 -0.75 9.43
CA GLU A 42 -0.35 -1.95 9.77
C GLU A 42 0.60 -2.38 8.64
N LEU A 43 0.11 -2.35 7.40
CA LEU A 43 0.92 -2.64 6.21
C LEU A 43 2.08 -1.67 6.03
N VAL A 44 1.86 -0.37 6.25
CA VAL A 44 2.93 0.64 6.18
C VAL A 44 3.95 0.43 7.29
N MET A 45 3.51 0.19 8.53
CA MET A 45 4.40 -0.05 9.67
C MET A 45 5.27 -1.29 9.46
N LYS A 46 4.66 -2.38 8.99
CA LYS A 46 5.38 -3.61 8.62
C LYS A 46 6.44 -3.33 7.56
N TRP A 47 6.07 -2.67 6.45
CA TRP A 47 7.00 -2.36 5.38
C TRP A 47 8.14 -1.45 5.83
N VAL A 48 7.87 -0.42 6.65
CA VAL A 48 8.91 0.48 7.20
C VAL A 48 9.86 -0.29 8.13
N GLY A 49 9.33 -1.15 8.99
CA GLY A 49 10.12 -2.02 9.88
C GLY A 49 10.96 -3.07 9.14
N GLU A 50 10.57 -3.47 7.94
CA GLU A 50 11.37 -4.31 7.04
C GLU A 50 12.46 -3.52 6.31
N GLN A 51 12.20 -2.26 5.92
CA GLN A 51 13.22 -1.41 5.28
C GLN A 51 14.37 -1.07 6.23
N GLY A 52 14.11 -0.86 7.52
CA GLY A 52 15.16 -0.60 8.51
C GLY A 52 16.01 -1.82 8.88
N ARG A 53 15.63 -3.02 8.42
CA ARG A 53 16.37 -4.28 8.62
C ARG A 53 17.26 -4.65 7.42
N ARG A 54 17.22 -3.88 6.35
CA ARG A 54 18.04 -4.04 5.14
C ARG A 54 19.08 -2.93 5.06
#